data_AF-A0A1W2D8D0-F1
#
_entry.id   AF-A0A1W2D8D0-F1
#
_cell.length_a   1.000
_cell.length_b   1.000
_cell.length_c   1.000
_cell.angle_alpha   90.00
_cell.angle_beta   90.00
_cell.angle_gamma   90.00
#
_symmetry.space_group_name_H-M   'P 1'
#
loop_
_entity.id
_entity.type
_entity.pdbx_description
1 polymer ?
#
loop_
_entity_poly.entity_id
_entity_poly.type
_entity_poly.pdbx_seq_one_letter_code
_entity_poly.pdbx_strand_id
1 'polypeptide(L)' 'MYAVTGATGQLGRKVVKSLLTRVAADEIVALVRDPAKAEDLGVPARAADYFVPSSFETALSGVETLLLISSSSMENPST' A
#
# COMPACT_ATOMS: atom_id res chain seq x y z
N MET A 1 -11.08 4.03 -6.66
CA MET A 1 -9.67 3.59 -6.49
C MET A 1 -9.51 2.70 -5.26
N TYR A 2 -8.79 1.59 -5.40
CA TYR A 2 -8.48 0.61 -4.34
C TYR A 2 -7.09 0.86 -3.75
N ALA A 3 -6.96 0.96 -2.44
CA ALA A 3 -5.68 1.05 -1.76
C ALA A 3 -5.36 -0.23 -0.98
N VAL A 4 -4.09 -0.65 -1.00
CA VAL A 4 -3.61 -1.82 -0.25
C VAL A 4 -2.42 -1.42 0.62
N THR A 5 -2.56 -1.48 1.94
CA THR A 5 -1.40 -1.33 2.86
C THR A 5 -0.57 -2.60 2.90
N GLY A 6 0.70 -2.51 3.30
CA GLY A 6 1.58 -3.67 3.36
C GLY A 6 1.77 -4.35 2.00
N ALA A 7 1.66 -3.59 0.91
CA ALA A 7 1.65 -4.10 -0.46
C ALA A 7 2.94 -4.84 -0.85
N THR A 8 4.08 -4.50 -0.22
CA THR A 8 5.37 -5.19 -0.38
C THR A 8 5.55 -6.40 0.53
N GLY A 9 4.51 -6.81 1.27
CA GLY A 9 4.49 -8.07 2.03
C GLY A 9 4.08 -9.27 1.15
N GLN A 10 4.18 -10.49 1.69
CA GLN A 10 3.75 -11.69 0.96
C GLN A 10 2.25 -11.66 0.60
N LEU A 11 1.40 -11.26 1.54
CA LEU A 11 -0.04 -11.15 1.30
C LEU A 11 -0.36 -9.99 0.36
N GLY A 12 0.22 -8.80 0.61
CA GLY A 12 0.03 -7.61 -0.21
C GLY A 12 0.32 -7.85 -1.69
N ARG A 13 1.45 -8.49 -2.02
CA ARG A 13 1.81 -8.87 -3.39
C ARG A 13 0.76 -9.75 -4.05
N LYS A 14 0.22 -10.74 -3.33
CA LYS A 14 -0.83 -11.62 -3.85
C LYS A 14 -2.14 -10.88 -4.09
N VAL A 15 -2.49 -9.95 -3.19
CA VAL A 15 -3.68 -9.12 -3.35
C VAL A 15 -3.54 -8.23 -4.57
N VAL A 16 -2.44 -7.49 -4.71
CA VAL A 16 -2.21 -6.60 -5.87
C VAL A 16 -2.27 -7.39 -7.18
N LYS A 17 -1.58 -8.54 -7.24
CA LYS A 17 -1.64 -9.44 -8.41
C LYS A 17 -3.06 -9.91 -8.72
N SER A 18 -3.87 -10.21 -7.70
CA SER A 18 -5.26 -10.62 -7.89
C SER A 18 -6.18 -9.46 -8.28
N LEU A 19 -5.90 -8.23 -7.85
CA LEU A 19 -6.67 -7.04 -8.24
C LEU A 19 -6.38 -6.66 -9.70
N LEU A 20 -5.14 -6.79 -10.14
CA LEU A 20 -4.73 -6.57 -11.54
C LEU A 20 -5.44 -7.50 -12.55
N THR A 21 -6.05 -8.60 -12.10
CA THR A 21 -6.89 -9.44 -12.97
C THR A 21 -8.35 -8.98 -13.05
N ARG A 22 -8.73 -7.91 -12.36
CA ARG A 22 -10.13 -7.47 -12.17
C ARG A 22 -10.35 -6.00 -12.50
N VAL A 23 -9.35 -5.16 -12.27
CA VAL A 23 -9.40 -3.71 -12.48
C VAL A 23 -8.11 -3.22 -13.14
N ALA A 24 -8.12 -2.02 -13.70
CA ALA A 24 -6.94 -1.45 -14.32
C ALA A 24 -5.86 -1.10 -13.27
N ALA A 25 -4.59 -1.08 -13.69
CA ALA A 25 -3.47 -0.85 -12.78
C ALA A 25 -3.50 0.54 -12.12
N ASP A 26 -4.04 1.55 -12.81
CA ASP A 26 -4.24 2.92 -12.32
C ASP A 26 -5.42 3.06 -11.35
N GLU A 27 -6.29 2.05 -11.26
CA GLU A 27 -7.35 1.98 -10.24
C GLU A 27 -6.85 1.43 -8.90
N ILE A 28 -5.60 0.96 -8.83
CA ILE A 28 -4.97 0.38 -7.64
C ILE A 28 -3.85 1.31 -7.16
N VAL A 29 -3.73 1.49 -5.84
CA VAL A 29 -2.60 2.16 -5.22
C VAL A 29 -2.00 1.31 -4.11
N ALA A 30 -0.69 1.07 -4.20
CA ALA A 30 0.09 0.41 -3.16
C ALA A 30 0.49 1.42 -2.08
N LEU A 31 0.08 1.20 -0.84
CA LEU A 31 0.49 2.00 0.31
C LEU A 31 1.66 1.31 1.02
N VAL A 32 2.83 1.95 0.97
CA VAL A 32 4.11 1.37 1.40
C VAL A 32 4.97 2.41 2.10
N ARG A 33 5.88 1.98 2.98
CA ARG A 33 6.82 2.91 3.65
C ARG A 33 7.83 3.50 2.68
N ASP A 34 8.27 2.70 1.71
CA ASP A 34 9.27 3.07 0.72
C ASP A 34 8.75 2.71 -0.68
N PRO A 35 8.29 3.71 -1.46
CA PRO A 35 7.78 3.49 -2.82
C PRO A 35 8.75 2.78 -3.76
N ALA A 36 10.07 2.95 -3.59
CA ALA A 36 11.07 2.30 -4.42
C ALA A 36 11.04 0.76 -4.28
N LYS A 37 10.60 0.25 -3.12
CA LYS A 37 10.45 -1.20 -2.89
C LYS A 37 9.19 -1.81 -3.52
N ALA A 38 8.36 -0.98 -4.15
CA ALA A 38 7.08 -1.37 -4.74
C ALA A 38 7.08 -1.30 -6.28
N GLU A 39 8.22 -0.97 -6.90
CA GLU A 39 8.35 -0.90 -8.37
C GLU A 39 7.99 -2.23 -9.05
N ASP A 40 8.21 -3.36 -8.36
CA ASP A 40 7.87 -4.70 -8.85
C ASP A 40 6.35 -4.97 -8.94
N LEU A 41 5.52 -4.14 -8.31
CA LEU A 41 4.08 -4.37 -8.22
C LEU A 41 3.30 -3.96 -9.48
N GLY A 42 3.89 -3.15 -10.36
CA GLY A 42 3.23 -2.69 -11.59
C GLY A 42 2.01 -1.78 -11.37
N VAL A 43 1.90 -1.17 -10.19
CA VAL A 43 0.83 -0.23 -9.80
C VAL A 43 1.46 1.02 -9.16
N PRO A 44 0.79 2.18 -9.21
CA PRO A 44 1.22 3.36 -8.46
C PRO A 44 1.45 3.06 -6.98
N ALA A 45 2.55 3.57 -6.44
CA ALA A 45 2.87 3.46 -5.01
C ALA A 45 2.85 4.83 -4.34
N ARG A 46 2.29 4.91 -3.14
CA ARG A 46 2.30 6.11 -2.28
C ARG A 46 2.93 5.79 -0.94
N ALA A 47 3.73 6.74 -0.45
CA ALA A 47 4.33 6.64 0.86
C ALA A 47 3.23 6.69 1.95
N ALA A 48 3.19 5.69 2.81
CA ALA A 48 2.31 5.61 3.96
C ALA A 48 2.98 4.80 5.08
N ASP A 49 3.12 5.41 6.24
CA ASP A 49 3.76 4.82 7.42
C ASP A 49 2.80 4.87 8.61
N TYR A 50 2.52 3.71 9.19
CA TYR A 50 1.68 3.58 10.38
C TYR A 50 2.21 4.38 11.59
N PHE A 51 3.51 4.66 11.65
CA PHE A 51 4.12 5.48 12.70
C PHE A 51 4.08 6.99 12.38
N VAL A 52 3.68 7.38 11.18
CA VAL A 52 3.56 8.77 10.75
C VAL A 52 2.12 8.99 10.23
N PRO A 53 1.13 9.18 11.12
CA PRO A 53 -0.28 9.27 10.71
C PRO A 53 -0.57 10.32 9.62
N SER A 54 0.15 11.45 9.63
CA SER A 54 0.04 12.48 8.60
C SER A 54 0.41 12.02 7.19
N SER A 55 1.21 10.96 7.06
CA SER A 55 1.53 10.35 5.75
C SER A 55 0.28 9.81 5.05
N PHE A 56 -0.75 9.39 5.80
CA PHE A 56 -1.98 8.86 5.23
C PHE A 56 -2.91 9.93 4.65
N GLU A 57 -2.79 11.20 5.06
CA GLU A 57 -3.65 12.29 4.59
C GLU A 57 -3.60 12.43 3.07
N THR A 58 -2.39 12.45 2.51
CA THR A 58 -2.20 12.52 1.05
C THR A 58 -2.30 11.14 0.40
N ALA A 59 -1.81 10.09 1.08
CA ALA A 59 -1.78 8.76 0.51
C ALA A 59 -3.18 8.20 0.21
N LEU A 60 -4.18 8.55 1.04
CA LEU A 60 -5.57 8.11 0.89
C LEU A 60 -6.41 9.02 -0.01
N SER A 61 -5.86 10.08 -0.58
CA SER A 61 -6.62 10.99 -1.46
C SER A 61 -7.19 10.24 -2.69
N GLY A 62 -8.50 10.34 -2.89
CA GLY A 62 -9.23 9.65 -3.96
C GLY A 62 -9.42 8.14 -3.77
N VAL A 63 -9.00 7.57 -2.62
CA VAL A 63 -9.23 6.17 -2.29
C VAL A 63 -10.68 5.97 -1.86
N GLU A 64 -11.36 5.01 -2.50
CA GLU A 64 -12.75 4.66 -2.20
C GLU A 64 -12.85 3.41 -1.35
N THR A 65 -11.90 2.47 -1.54
CA THR A 65 -11.85 1.20 -0.80
C THR A 65 -10.42 0.96 -0.34
N LEU A 66 -10.25 0.78 0.97
CA LEU A 66 -8.96 0.48 1.60
C LEU A 66 -8.95 -0.96 2.11
N LEU A 67 -8.00 -1.76 1.63
CA LEU A 67 -7.59 -2.98 2.31
C LEU A 67 -6.46 -2.66 3.28
N LEU A 68 -6.77 -2.68 4.57
CA LEU A 68 -5.79 -2.54 5.63
C LEU A 68 -5.24 -3.93 6.00
N ILE A 69 -4.03 -4.24 5.53
CA ILE A 69 -3.28 -5.41 5.96
C ILE A 69 -2.51 -5.04 7.25
N SER A 70 -2.80 -5.76 8.33
CA SER A 70 -2.12 -5.54 9.61
C SER A 70 -0.61 -5.80 9.47
N SER A 71 0.19 -4.92 10.08
CA SER A 71 1.63 -5.16 10.21
C SER A 71 1.88 -6.15 11.36
N SER A 72 2.71 -7.17 11.11
CA SER A 72 3.26 -8.01 12.17
C SER A 72 4.47 -7.38 12.87
N SER A 73 5.04 -6.33 12.27
CA SER A 73 6.14 -5.55 12.83
C SER A 73 5.57 -4.45 13.71
N MET A 74 5.74 -4.58 15.03
CA MET A 74 5.53 -3.51 16.02
C MET A 74 6.83 -2.77 16.35
N GLU A 75 7.92 -2.97 15.59
CA GLU A 75 9.14 -2.20 15.79
C GLU A 75 9.03 -0.81 15.16
N ASN A 76 9.11 0.20 16.03
CA ASN A 76 9.42 1.56 15.66
C ASN A 76 10.96 1.65 15.50
N PRO A 77 11.50 1.94 14.31
CA PRO A 77 12.96 2.08 14.12
C PRO A 77 13.55 3.30 14.85
N SER A 78 12.73 4.07 15.57
CA SER A 78 13.13 5.21 16.40
C SER A 78 13.36 4.87 17.89
N THR A 79 13.39 3.58 18.25
CA THR A 79 13.70 3.09 19.61
C THR A 79 14.86 2.12 19.61
#